data_AF-A0A9E3F440-F1
#
_entry.id   AF-A0A9E3F440-F1
#
_cell.length_a   1.000
_cell.length_b   1.000
_cell.length_c   1.000
_cell.angle_alpha   90.00
_cell.angle_beta   90.00
_cell.angle_gamma   90.00
#
_symmetry.space_group_name_H-M   'P 1'
#
loop_
_entity.id
_entity.type
_entity.pdbx_description
1 polymer ?
#
loop_
_entity_poly.entity_id
_entity_poly.type
_entity_poly.pdbx_seq_one_letter_code
_entity_poly.pdbx_strand_id
1 'polypeptide(L)'
;MTSTRSRARAVLVPSLALTLFAGAAPPRYPSPDAHAVGAGYVREALEAMGGAARFRALRGVRVEGIGHTFYLEQSERFEGPWSVRYEQFSELRELKTGGVRRTVQQRDYGSPQFAGGTTLVSGDAAARVAVGPDGQPRLAPGAPGSVEQTRRRADLAPERILLLALDAPELRAGRDTVVSGIPQHVVSFAHDGGTARLFLNAATHLPTVLETRRAYPEDYFWSVWGDVTLRTTFTMWTLEPGGLRYPHQWSTEWDGKPYSATTLTAVRLDADAPADSFAIPAEVAAAYRASLASMRTPRTVDLGEVWSARRAPAPSELRPGVVLVPGGYNVVLVRQPDGIVILETPFSPEYARRVLAETARRFPGERIKAVVSTGDSWTYMGGVREYVARGIPVYALDLNRAVLERVVRAPHTLDPDSLQRAPHAARFRWVSGKTILGTGPNRLELYPVRGSGGERMMMAYFPEHRVLWGSDLVQGPFADGSFFMPQYLSELADAVRREGLAPETVMAMHRTPIEWSRVTTALESAAHPRTAAR
;
A
#
# COMPACT_ATOMS: atom_id res chain seq x y z
N MET A 1 3.13 -73.60 34.73
CA MET A 1 2.61 -74.74 33.93
C MET A 1 1.77 -74.19 32.79
N THR A 2 2.20 -74.50 31.56
CA THR A 2 1.39 -74.63 30.30
C THR A 2 0.44 -73.48 29.91
N SER A 3 0.78 -72.66 28.91
CA SER A 3 0.46 -72.86 27.47
C SER A 3 -1.00 -72.47 27.16
N THR A 4 -1.34 -71.62 26.18
CA THR A 4 -1.05 -71.79 24.74
C THR A 4 -1.27 -70.48 23.97
N ARG A 5 -0.45 -70.28 22.93
CA ARG A 5 -0.46 -69.15 21.99
C ARG A 5 -1.58 -69.29 20.93
N SER A 6 -2.19 -68.19 20.54
CA SER A 6 -2.85 -68.02 19.24
C SER A 6 -2.18 -66.89 18.47
N ARG A 7 -1.72 -67.17 17.25
CA ARG A 7 -1.06 -66.26 16.31
C ARG A 7 -2.13 -65.60 15.44
N ALA A 8 -2.22 -64.27 15.47
CA ALA A 8 -2.86 -63.51 14.40
C ALA A 8 -1.76 -62.82 13.56
N ARG A 9 -1.69 -63.20 12.28
CA ARG A 9 -0.82 -62.57 11.26
C ARG A 9 -1.40 -61.20 10.92
N ALA A 10 -0.67 -60.12 11.22
CA ALA A 10 -0.95 -58.80 10.69
C ALA A 10 -0.41 -58.72 9.25
N VAL A 11 -1.31 -58.56 8.29
CA VAL A 11 -0.98 -58.27 6.89
C VAL A 11 -0.63 -56.79 6.79
N LEU A 12 0.64 -56.50 6.47
CA LEU A 12 1.13 -55.16 6.15
C LEU A 12 0.61 -54.80 4.74
N VAL A 13 -0.30 -53.84 4.63
CA VAL A 13 -0.64 -53.20 3.35
C VAL A 13 0.21 -51.93 3.22
N PRO A 14 1.06 -51.78 2.20
CA PRO A 14 1.82 -50.56 2.02
C PRO A 14 0.88 -49.45 1.56
N SER A 15 0.70 -48.43 2.40
CA SER A 15 -0.02 -47.22 2.03
C SER A 15 0.89 -46.40 1.10
N LEU A 16 0.60 -46.46 -0.21
CA LEU A 16 1.21 -45.59 -1.20
C LEU A 16 0.77 -44.15 -0.89
N ALA A 17 1.70 -43.34 -0.40
CA ALA A 17 1.50 -41.90 -0.28
C ALA A 17 1.50 -41.30 -1.69
N LEU A 18 0.30 -41.06 -2.22
CA LEU A 18 0.11 -40.38 -3.49
C LEU A 18 0.35 -38.87 -3.26
N THR A 19 1.55 -38.41 -3.58
CA THR A 19 1.90 -36.99 -3.61
C THR A 19 1.12 -36.32 -4.74
N LEU A 20 -0.04 -35.76 -4.43
CA LEU A 20 -0.80 -34.90 -5.35
C LEU A 20 -0.02 -33.61 -5.58
N PHE A 21 0.78 -33.59 -6.64
CA PHE A 21 1.19 -32.34 -7.26
C PHE A 21 -0.08 -31.61 -7.70
N ALA A 22 -0.44 -30.53 -7.00
CA ALA A 22 -1.43 -29.58 -7.47
C ALA A 22 -0.85 -28.86 -8.69
N GLY A 23 -0.97 -29.50 -9.86
CA GLY A 23 -0.81 -28.82 -11.14
C GLY A 23 -1.86 -27.70 -11.21
N ALA A 24 -1.44 -26.52 -11.66
CA ALA A 24 -2.36 -25.41 -11.92
C ALA A 24 -3.49 -25.93 -12.84
N ALA A 25 -4.72 -25.93 -12.34
CA ALA A 25 -5.87 -26.27 -13.15
C ALA A 25 -5.92 -25.31 -14.35
N PRO A 26 -6.17 -25.81 -15.57
CA PRO A 26 -6.33 -24.92 -16.73
C PRO A 26 -7.46 -23.92 -16.43
N PRO A 27 -7.38 -22.69 -16.98
CA PRO A 27 -8.40 -21.67 -16.77
C PRO A 27 -9.77 -22.26 -17.14
N ARG A 28 -10.69 -22.30 -16.17
CA ARG A 28 -12.07 -22.73 -16.40
C ARG A 28 -12.78 -21.64 -17.18
N TYR A 29 -12.91 -21.82 -18.49
CA TYR A 29 -13.77 -20.99 -19.31
C TYR A 29 -15.22 -21.08 -18.81
N PRO A 30 -15.98 -19.97 -18.82
CA PRO A 30 -17.39 -19.99 -18.48
C PRO A 30 -18.17 -20.93 -19.41
N SER A 31 -19.30 -21.46 -18.96
CA SER A 31 -20.20 -22.17 -19.86
C SER A 31 -20.58 -21.24 -21.02
N PRO A 32 -20.70 -21.74 -22.26
CA PRO A 32 -21.09 -20.92 -23.40
C PRO A 32 -22.31 -20.03 -23.12
N ASP A 33 -23.27 -20.55 -22.36
CA ASP A 33 -24.47 -19.82 -21.94
C ASP A 33 -24.16 -18.62 -21.04
N ALA A 34 -23.29 -18.76 -20.04
CA ALA A 34 -22.96 -17.67 -19.12
C ALA A 34 -22.16 -16.55 -19.81
N HIS A 35 -21.30 -16.91 -20.77
CA HIS A 35 -20.59 -15.93 -21.60
C HIS A 35 -21.56 -15.17 -22.50
N ALA A 36 -22.45 -15.88 -23.21
CA ALA A 36 -23.43 -15.27 -24.11
C ALA A 36 -24.38 -14.33 -23.38
N VAL A 37 -24.90 -14.73 -22.21
CA VAL A 37 -25.76 -13.88 -21.36
C VAL A 37 -24.99 -12.65 -20.88
N GLY A 38 -23.75 -12.83 -20.39
CA GLY A 38 -22.92 -11.70 -19.94
C GLY A 38 -22.64 -10.70 -21.06
N ALA A 39 -22.31 -11.19 -22.25
CA ALA A 39 -22.13 -10.35 -23.43
C ALA A 39 -23.43 -9.64 -23.85
N GLY A 40 -24.59 -10.29 -23.67
CA GLY A 40 -25.91 -9.67 -23.85
C GLY A 40 -26.09 -8.43 -22.98
N TYR A 41 -25.92 -8.58 -21.66
CA TYR A 41 -26.04 -7.47 -20.71
C TYR A 41 -25.06 -6.32 -21.00
N VAL A 42 -23.82 -6.63 -21.36
CA VAL A 42 -22.82 -5.59 -21.69
C VAL A 42 -23.19 -4.84 -22.98
N ARG A 43 -23.76 -5.52 -23.99
CA ARG A 43 -24.25 -4.86 -25.22
C ARG A 43 -25.43 -3.95 -24.92
N GLU A 44 -26.40 -4.40 -24.13
CA GLU A 44 -27.53 -3.56 -23.69
C GLU A 44 -27.04 -2.30 -22.95
N ALA A 45 -26.05 -2.45 -22.06
CA ALA A 45 -25.44 -1.32 -21.37
C ALA A 45 -24.74 -0.35 -22.33
N LEU A 46 -24.02 -0.85 -23.34
CA LEU A 46 -23.40 -0.02 -24.37
C LEU A 46 -24.44 0.75 -25.18
N GLU A 47 -25.52 0.09 -25.59
CA GLU A 47 -26.63 0.73 -26.30
C GLU A 47 -27.31 1.81 -25.45
N ALA A 48 -27.57 1.52 -24.16
CA ALA A 48 -28.11 2.51 -23.24
C ALA A 48 -27.18 3.71 -23.02
N MET A 49 -25.85 3.51 -23.09
CA MET A 49 -24.87 4.59 -23.01
C MET A 49 -24.71 5.38 -24.32
N GLY A 50 -25.31 4.94 -25.44
CA GLY A 50 -25.30 5.64 -26.73
C GLY A 50 -24.71 4.85 -27.90
N GLY A 51 -24.48 3.54 -27.73
CA GLY A 51 -24.21 2.59 -28.81
C GLY A 51 -22.74 2.25 -29.02
N ALA A 52 -22.47 0.97 -29.29
CA ALA A 52 -21.09 0.46 -29.41
C ALA A 52 -20.31 1.12 -30.57
N ALA A 53 -20.97 1.41 -31.69
CA ALA A 53 -20.35 2.08 -32.82
C ALA A 53 -19.86 3.49 -32.46
N ARG A 54 -20.64 4.23 -31.66
CA ARG A 54 -20.29 5.58 -31.25
C ARG A 54 -19.10 5.59 -30.29
N PHE A 55 -19.07 4.70 -29.29
CA PHE A 55 -17.93 4.56 -28.38
C PHE A 55 -16.64 4.17 -29.13
N ARG A 56 -16.70 3.25 -30.09
CA ARG A 56 -15.54 2.89 -30.92
C ARG A 56 -15.07 4.02 -31.83
N ALA A 57 -15.96 4.92 -32.22
CA ALA A 57 -15.64 6.07 -33.07
C ALA A 57 -15.08 7.27 -32.29
N LEU A 58 -15.20 7.30 -30.95
CA LEU A 58 -14.68 8.39 -30.14
C LEU A 58 -13.18 8.56 -30.36
N ARG A 59 -12.75 9.81 -30.59
CA ARG A 59 -11.33 10.13 -30.76
C ARG A 59 -10.67 10.53 -29.44
N GLY A 60 -11.35 11.39 -28.69
CA GLY A 60 -10.84 11.88 -27.42
C GLY A 60 -11.93 12.23 -26.44
N VAL A 61 -11.60 12.19 -25.16
CA VAL A 61 -12.48 12.59 -24.08
C VAL A 61 -11.72 13.56 -23.19
N ARG A 62 -12.31 14.73 -22.93
CA ARG A 62 -11.83 15.65 -21.90
C ARG A 62 -12.81 15.65 -20.73
N VAL A 63 -12.31 15.35 -19.54
CA VAL A 63 -13.07 15.44 -18.29
C VAL A 63 -12.41 16.47 -17.37
N GLU A 64 -13.23 17.27 -16.73
CA GLU A 64 -12.83 18.22 -15.69
C GLU A 64 -13.64 17.94 -14.44
N GLY A 65 -13.03 18.10 -13.28
CA GLY A 65 -13.71 17.77 -12.05
C GLY A 65 -12.99 18.23 -10.80
N ILE A 66 -13.70 18.07 -9.70
CA ILE A 66 -13.22 18.28 -8.34
C ILE A 66 -13.40 16.98 -7.56
N GLY A 67 -12.61 16.77 -6.53
CA GLY A 67 -12.74 15.58 -5.72
C GLY A 67 -11.92 15.64 -4.45
N HIS A 68 -11.96 14.53 -3.72
CA HIS A 68 -11.10 14.32 -2.58
C HIS A 68 -10.72 12.85 -2.43
N THR A 69 -9.65 12.60 -1.70
CA THR A 69 -9.18 11.28 -1.29
C THR A 69 -8.98 11.27 0.22
N PHE A 70 -9.51 10.26 0.89
CA PHE A 70 -9.19 9.95 2.28
C PHE A 70 -7.87 9.18 2.32
N TYR A 71 -6.89 9.67 3.07
CA TYR A 71 -5.64 8.95 3.29
C TYR A 71 -5.81 7.89 4.37
N LEU A 72 -6.55 6.81 4.06
CA LEU A 72 -6.85 5.74 5.02
C LEU A 72 -5.58 5.17 5.67
N GLU A 73 -4.52 5.04 4.87
CA GLU A 73 -3.22 4.44 5.21
C GLU A 73 -2.18 5.41 5.78
N GLN A 74 -2.42 6.72 5.73
CA GLN A 74 -1.53 7.75 6.31
C GLN A 74 -2.17 8.57 7.42
N SER A 75 -3.46 8.37 7.67
CA SER A 75 -4.13 8.97 8.83
C SER A 75 -3.64 8.28 10.10
N GLU A 76 -3.71 8.99 11.23
CA GLU A 76 -3.37 8.46 12.56
C GLU A 76 -4.14 7.18 12.89
N ARG A 77 -5.33 7.00 12.30
CA ARG A 77 -6.19 5.84 12.49
C ARG A 77 -6.71 5.32 11.15
N PHE A 78 -6.47 4.05 10.87
CA PHE A 78 -6.99 3.38 9.67
C PHE A 78 -8.53 3.36 9.63
N GLU A 79 -9.20 3.29 10.77
CA GLU A 79 -10.65 3.34 10.89
C GLU A 79 -11.25 4.76 10.89
N GLY A 80 -10.41 5.80 10.97
CA GLY A 80 -10.80 7.20 10.94
C GLY A 80 -10.88 7.87 12.32
N PRO A 81 -11.14 9.20 12.36
CA PRO A 81 -11.34 10.08 11.20
C PRO A 81 -10.08 10.21 10.34
N TRP A 82 -10.25 10.46 9.05
CA TRP A 82 -9.14 10.47 8.09
C TRP A 82 -8.75 11.86 7.66
N SER A 83 -7.44 12.05 7.45
CA SER A 83 -6.90 13.18 6.72
C SER A 83 -7.39 13.15 5.28
N VAL A 84 -7.70 14.34 4.74
CA VAL A 84 -8.31 14.48 3.42
C VAL A 84 -7.43 15.35 2.54
N ARG A 85 -7.15 14.86 1.33
CA ARG A 85 -6.65 15.69 0.23
C ARG A 85 -7.80 16.08 -0.68
N TYR A 86 -7.88 17.36 -1.01
CA TYR A 86 -8.80 17.88 -2.01
C TYR A 86 -8.07 18.11 -3.32
N GLU A 87 -8.72 17.83 -4.45
CA GLU A 87 -8.17 18.06 -5.78
C GLU A 87 -9.18 18.70 -6.73
N GLN A 88 -8.64 19.39 -7.73
CA GLN A 88 -9.33 19.74 -8.97
C GLN A 88 -8.43 19.37 -10.15
N PHE A 89 -9.02 18.96 -11.26
CA PHE A 89 -8.26 18.45 -12.39
C PHE A 89 -8.92 18.72 -13.75
N SER A 90 -8.09 18.68 -14.78
CA SER A 90 -8.48 18.55 -16.18
C SER A 90 -7.69 17.39 -16.79
N GLU A 91 -8.39 16.48 -17.46
CA GLU A 91 -7.81 15.31 -18.10
C GLU A 91 -8.27 15.19 -19.54
N LEU A 92 -7.32 15.13 -20.46
CA LEU A 92 -7.54 14.77 -21.85
C LEU A 92 -7.03 13.35 -22.09
N ARG A 93 -7.88 12.52 -22.69
CA ARG A 93 -7.57 11.15 -23.13
C ARG A 93 -7.76 11.06 -24.64
N GLU A 94 -6.78 10.52 -25.36
CA GLU A 94 -6.92 10.15 -26.76
C GLU A 94 -7.04 8.62 -26.85
N LEU A 95 -8.13 8.16 -27.45
CA LEU A 95 -8.57 6.78 -27.29
C LEU A 95 -7.93 5.79 -28.27
N LYS A 96 -7.38 6.27 -29.40
CA LYS A 96 -6.76 5.40 -30.41
C LYS A 96 -5.33 4.99 -30.06
N THR A 97 -4.54 5.95 -29.58
CA THR A 97 -3.13 5.78 -29.22
C THR A 97 -2.93 5.59 -27.71
N GLY A 98 -3.95 5.92 -26.89
CA GLY A 98 -3.90 5.79 -25.44
C GLY A 98 -3.18 6.95 -24.75
N GLY A 99 -2.95 8.07 -25.45
CA GLY A 99 -2.33 9.26 -24.88
C GLY A 99 -3.19 9.88 -23.78
N VAL A 100 -2.59 10.24 -22.64
CA VAL A 100 -3.28 10.92 -21.55
C VAL A 100 -2.48 12.13 -21.09
N ARG A 101 -3.16 13.26 -20.92
CA ARG A 101 -2.62 14.47 -20.31
C ARG A 101 -3.52 14.87 -19.16
N ARG A 102 -2.99 14.86 -17.94
CA ARG A 102 -3.72 15.23 -16.73
C ARG A 102 -3.04 16.41 -16.05
N THR A 103 -3.78 17.49 -15.84
CA THR A 103 -3.38 18.61 -14.99
C THR A 103 -4.18 18.53 -13.69
N VAL A 104 -3.49 18.62 -12.56
CA VAL A 104 -4.07 18.50 -11.22
C VAL A 104 -3.59 19.66 -10.37
N GLN A 105 -4.48 20.20 -9.56
CA GLN A 105 -4.14 21.01 -8.39
C GLN A 105 -4.74 20.33 -7.17
N GLN A 106 -3.95 20.20 -6.11
CA GLN A 106 -4.34 19.57 -4.86
C GLN A 106 -3.95 20.45 -3.67
N ARG A 107 -4.64 20.25 -2.55
CA ARG A 107 -4.29 20.83 -1.25
C ARG A 107 -4.65 19.88 -0.12
N ASP A 108 -3.90 19.94 0.95
CA ASP A 108 -4.10 19.17 2.18
C ASP A 108 -3.40 19.90 3.36
N TYR A 109 -3.27 19.23 4.50
CA TYR A 109 -2.60 19.80 5.67
C TYR A 109 -1.12 20.16 5.40
N GLY A 110 -0.40 19.34 4.63
CA GLY A 110 1.01 19.57 4.31
C GLY A 110 1.22 20.57 3.18
N SER A 111 0.23 20.74 2.30
CA SER A 111 0.22 21.72 1.22
C SER A 111 -1.05 22.57 1.30
N PRO A 112 -1.05 23.63 2.15
CA PRO A 112 -2.27 24.39 2.44
C PRO A 112 -2.76 25.24 1.24
N GLN A 113 -1.87 25.52 0.29
CA GLN A 113 -2.20 26.20 -0.96
C GLN A 113 -2.37 25.19 -2.08
N PHE A 114 -3.28 25.47 -3.02
CA PHE A 114 -3.41 24.64 -4.21
C PHE A 114 -2.11 24.63 -5.00
N ALA A 115 -1.50 23.45 -5.08
CA ALA A 115 -0.29 23.19 -5.83
C ALA A 115 -0.49 21.94 -6.68
N GLY A 116 0.26 21.81 -7.76
CA GLY A 116 0.18 20.61 -8.57
C GLY A 116 0.96 20.72 -9.86
N GLY A 117 0.57 19.95 -10.85
CA GLY A 117 1.33 19.82 -12.07
C GLY A 117 0.58 19.09 -13.16
N THR A 118 1.25 18.95 -14.30
CA THR A 118 0.74 18.22 -15.45
C THR A 118 1.56 16.96 -15.66
N THR A 119 0.88 15.82 -15.81
CA THR A 119 1.47 14.54 -16.19
C THR A 119 1.00 14.17 -17.60
N LEU A 120 1.91 13.62 -18.39
CA LEU A 120 1.66 13.10 -19.72
C LEU A 120 2.03 11.62 -19.74
N VAL A 121 1.21 10.80 -20.36
CA VAL A 121 1.49 9.38 -20.64
C VAL A 121 1.24 9.14 -22.12
N SER A 122 2.20 8.52 -22.79
CA SER A 122 2.12 8.14 -24.19
C SER A 122 2.90 6.85 -24.41
N GLY A 123 2.22 5.81 -24.90
CA GLY A 123 2.80 4.47 -25.03
C GLY A 123 3.31 3.92 -23.69
N ASP A 124 4.61 3.62 -23.63
CA ASP A 124 5.28 3.08 -22.46
C ASP A 124 6.01 4.14 -21.61
N ALA A 125 5.85 5.43 -21.94
CA ALA A 125 6.56 6.53 -21.31
C ALA A 125 5.63 7.48 -20.56
N ALA A 126 6.15 8.07 -19.48
CA ALA A 126 5.50 9.17 -18.77
C ALA A 126 6.43 10.36 -18.59
N ALA A 127 5.86 11.56 -18.66
CA ALA A 127 6.52 12.82 -18.38
C ALA A 127 5.70 13.65 -17.39
N ARG A 128 6.35 14.58 -16.71
CA ARG A 128 5.70 15.64 -15.93
C ARG A 128 6.22 16.99 -16.34
N VAL A 129 5.37 18.01 -16.26
CA VAL A 129 5.80 19.40 -16.37
C VAL A 129 6.42 19.81 -15.02
N ALA A 130 7.69 20.18 -15.04
CA ALA A 130 8.45 20.68 -13.90
C ALA A 130 8.91 22.12 -14.18
N VAL A 131 9.18 22.89 -13.12
CA VAL A 131 9.77 24.22 -13.24
C VAL A 131 11.29 24.08 -13.28
N GLY A 132 11.92 24.59 -14.34
CA GLY A 132 13.37 24.61 -14.51
C GLY A 132 14.07 25.63 -13.61
N PRO A 133 15.41 25.61 -13.52
CA PRO A 133 16.18 26.58 -12.72
C PRO A 133 15.97 28.04 -13.14
N ASP A 134 15.58 28.25 -14.39
CA ASP A 134 15.23 29.54 -15.00
C ASP A 134 13.77 29.95 -14.79
N GLY A 135 13.01 29.19 -13.99
CA GLY A 135 11.58 29.39 -13.76
C GLY A 135 10.68 28.95 -14.92
N GLN A 136 11.25 28.40 -16.01
CA GLN A 136 10.47 28.02 -17.19
C GLN A 136 9.95 26.58 -17.09
N PRO A 137 8.74 26.28 -17.58
CA PRO A 137 8.21 24.92 -17.57
C PRO A 137 9.00 24.03 -18.56
N ARG A 138 9.41 22.85 -18.10
CA ARG A 138 10.12 21.84 -18.90
C ARG A 138 9.57 20.45 -18.61
N LEU A 139 9.66 19.56 -19.61
CA LEU A 139 9.32 18.15 -19.39
C LEU A 139 10.46 17.45 -18.65
N ALA A 140 10.09 16.73 -17.60
CA ALA A 140 10.95 15.85 -16.83
C ALA A 140 10.35 14.44 -16.83
N PRO A 141 11.13 13.37 -16.58
CA PRO A 141 10.58 12.03 -16.45
C PRO A 141 9.46 12.01 -15.40
N GLY A 142 8.35 11.34 -15.75
CA GLY A 142 7.23 11.12 -14.85
C GLY A 142 7.61 10.24 -13.68
N ALA A 143 6.75 10.20 -12.65
CA ALA A 143 6.97 9.31 -11.52
C ALA A 143 6.90 7.84 -11.98
N PRO A 144 7.77 6.95 -11.50
CA PRO A 144 7.64 5.53 -11.76
C PRO A 144 6.25 5.02 -11.36
N GLY A 145 5.63 4.18 -12.18
CA GLY A 145 4.24 3.72 -12.01
C GLY A 145 3.18 4.62 -12.66
N SER A 146 3.52 5.83 -13.12
CA SER A 146 2.57 6.76 -13.77
C SER A 146 1.88 6.13 -14.98
N VAL A 147 2.62 5.37 -15.81
CA VAL A 147 2.07 4.68 -16.99
C VAL A 147 1.03 3.65 -16.56
N GLU A 148 1.37 2.79 -15.60
CA GLU A 148 0.52 1.69 -15.14
C GLU A 148 -0.77 2.21 -14.47
N GLN A 149 -0.64 3.21 -13.59
CA GLN A 149 -1.76 3.86 -12.93
C GLN A 149 -2.68 4.58 -13.92
N THR A 150 -2.10 5.28 -14.90
CA THR A 150 -2.86 6.02 -15.91
C THR A 150 -3.58 5.06 -16.85
N ARG A 151 -2.90 4.00 -17.29
CA ARG A 151 -3.48 2.96 -18.14
C ARG A 151 -4.66 2.28 -17.45
N ARG A 152 -4.51 1.84 -16.21
CA ARG A 152 -5.64 1.28 -15.43
C ARG A 152 -6.85 2.19 -15.40
N ARG A 153 -6.62 3.46 -15.05
CA ARG A 153 -7.69 4.44 -14.94
C ARG A 153 -8.37 4.72 -16.29
N ALA A 154 -7.60 4.72 -17.38
CA ALA A 154 -8.14 4.88 -18.73
C ALA A 154 -8.91 3.63 -19.18
N ASP A 155 -8.39 2.42 -18.93
CA ASP A 155 -9.03 1.14 -19.25
C ASP A 155 -10.38 0.99 -18.54
N LEU A 156 -10.45 1.43 -17.28
CA LEU A 156 -11.64 1.34 -16.44
C LEU A 156 -12.57 2.56 -16.53
N ALA A 157 -12.25 3.52 -17.40
CA ALA A 157 -13.08 4.70 -17.59
C ALA A 157 -14.46 4.34 -18.18
N PRO A 158 -15.53 5.12 -17.90
CA PRO A 158 -16.88 4.84 -18.41
C PRO A 158 -16.96 4.64 -19.93
N GLU A 159 -16.13 5.36 -20.70
CA GLU A 159 -16.06 5.23 -22.16
C GLU A 159 -15.33 3.99 -22.68
N ARG A 160 -14.65 3.22 -21.82
CA ARG A 160 -13.85 2.05 -22.20
C ARG A 160 -14.30 0.75 -21.55
N ILE A 161 -14.78 0.81 -20.30
CA ILE A 161 -15.00 -0.35 -19.43
C ILE A 161 -15.90 -1.44 -20.06
N LEU A 162 -16.93 -1.06 -20.80
CA LEU A 162 -17.84 -2.02 -21.44
C LEU A 162 -17.24 -2.65 -22.69
N LEU A 163 -16.43 -1.91 -23.46
CA LEU A 163 -15.68 -2.48 -24.58
C LEU A 163 -14.63 -3.46 -24.08
N LEU A 164 -13.91 -3.08 -23.02
CA LEU A 164 -12.96 -3.95 -22.34
C LEU A 164 -13.62 -5.25 -21.85
N ALA A 165 -14.83 -5.16 -21.28
CA ALA A 165 -15.58 -6.33 -20.86
C ALA A 165 -15.96 -7.25 -22.03
N LEU A 166 -16.40 -6.70 -23.18
CA LEU A 166 -16.74 -7.49 -24.38
C LEU A 166 -15.53 -8.19 -24.99
N ASP A 167 -14.35 -7.55 -24.95
CA ASP A 167 -13.13 -8.10 -25.52
C ASP A 167 -12.50 -9.18 -24.61
N ALA A 168 -12.95 -9.30 -23.35
CA ALA A 168 -12.42 -10.26 -22.40
C ALA A 168 -12.99 -11.67 -22.64
N PRO A 169 -12.15 -12.69 -22.93
CA PRO A 169 -12.61 -14.05 -23.20
C PRO A 169 -13.25 -14.72 -21.97
N GLU A 170 -12.89 -14.29 -20.76
CA GLU A 170 -13.44 -14.78 -19.49
C GLU A 170 -14.74 -14.07 -19.08
N LEU A 171 -15.26 -13.14 -19.91
CA LEU A 171 -16.52 -12.47 -19.64
C LEU A 171 -17.61 -13.51 -19.34
N ARG A 172 -18.34 -13.28 -18.25
CA ARG A 172 -19.46 -14.13 -17.86
C ARG A 172 -20.47 -13.37 -17.03
N ALA A 173 -21.73 -13.75 -17.19
CA ALA A 173 -22.78 -13.37 -16.25
C ALA A 173 -22.49 -13.97 -14.85
N GLY A 174 -22.73 -13.14 -13.84
CA GLY A 174 -22.78 -13.53 -12.44
C GLY A 174 -24.23 -13.68 -11.99
N ARG A 175 -24.41 -13.87 -10.68
CA ARG A 175 -25.75 -13.84 -10.08
C ARG A 175 -26.23 -12.39 -10.01
N ASP A 176 -27.40 -12.14 -10.58
CA ASP A 176 -28.11 -10.87 -10.42
C ASP A 176 -28.32 -10.55 -8.93
N THR A 177 -28.33 -9.26 -8.61
CA THR A 177 -28.35 -8.78 -7.23
C THR A 177 -29.09 -7.47 -7.11
N VAL A 178 -29.12 -6.90 -5.90
CA VAL A 178 -29.73 -5.60 -5.61
C VAL A 178 -28.67 -4.67 -5.03
N VAL A 179 -28.58 -3.46 -5.55
CA VAL A 179 -27.72 -2.39 -5.02
C VAL A 179 -28.60 -1.17 -4.72
N SER A 180 -28.58 -0.71 -3.47
CA SER A 180 -29.42 0.42 -3.01
C SER A 180 -30.91 0.26 -3.33
N GLY A 181 -31.44 -0.97 -3.22
CA GLY A 181 -32.83 -1.29 -3.55
C GLY A 181 -33.12 -1.48 -5.05
N ILE A 182 -32.13 -1.30 -5.93
CA ILE A 182 -32.30 -1.39 -7.39
C ILE A 182 -31.75 -2.73 -7.91
N PRO A 183 -32.54 -3.54 -8.64
CA PRO A 183 -32.06 -4.77 -9.28
C PRO A 183 -30.93 -4.52 -10.30
N GLN A 184 -29.96 -5.42 -10.32
CA GLN A 184 -28.75 -5.34 -11.14
C GLN A 184 -28.47 -6.67 -11.85
N HIS A 185 -28.14 -6.58 -13.14
CA HIS A 185 -27.42 -7.63 -13.83
C HIS A 185 -25.94 -7.53 -13.50
N VAL A 186 -25.29 -8.67 -13.24
CA VAL A 186 -23.87 -8.69 -12.87
C VAL A 186 -23.06 -9.40 -13.94
N VAL A 187 -21.96 -8.79 -14.37
CA VAL A 187 -20.97 -9.46 -15.21
C VAL A 187 -19.59 -9.38 -14.57
N SER A 188 -18.74 -10.35 -14.87
CA SER A 188 -17.36 -10.40 -14.39
C SER A 188 -16.40 -10.80 -15.50
N PHE A 189 -15.19 -10.25 -15.48
CA PHE A 189 -14.13 -10.54 -16.44
C PHE A 189 -12.75 -10.36 -15.80
N ALA A 190 -11.71 -10.94 -16.42
CA ALA A 190 -10.34 -10.77 -15.96
C ALA A 190 -9.83 -9.36 -16.31
N HIS A 191 -9.12 -8.72 -15.39
CA HIS A 191 -8.47 -7.44 -15.64
C HIS A 191 -7.25 -7.26 -14.73
N ASP A 192 -6.11 -6.91 -15.34
CA ASP A 192 -4.89 -6.47 -14.63
C ASP A 192 -4.42 -7.43 -13.52
N GLY A 193 -4.34 -8.73 -13.86
CA GLY A 193 -3.94 -9.79 -12.92
C GLY A 193 -4.99 -10.12 -11.84
N GLY A 194 -6.16 -9.49 -11.88
CA GLY A 194 -7.27 -9.70 -10.98
C GLY A 194 -8.61 -9.83 -11.70
N THR A 195 -9.69 -9.42 -11.05
CA THR A 195 -11.05 -9.49 -11.59
C THR A 195 -11.73 -8.13 -11.55
N ALA A 196 -12.46 -7.80 -12.61
CA ALA A 196 -13.42 -6.71 -12.63
C ALA A 196 -14.85 -7.27 -12.64
N ARG A 197 -15.77 -6.58 -11.96
CA ARG A 197 -17.20 -6.87 -11.92
C ARG A 197 -17.98 -5.60 -12.19
N LEU A 198 -18.95 -5.68 -13.07
CA LEU A 198 -19.89 -4.60 -13.36
C LEU A 198 -21.28 -4.98 -12.88
N PHE A 199 -21.92 -4.03 -12.22
CA PHE A 199 -23.32 -4.09 -11.82
C PHE A 199 -24.08 -3.13 -12.71
N LEU A 200 -24.93 -3.67 -13.56
CA LEU A 200 -25.67 -2.96 -14.60
C LEU A 200 -27.11 -2.86 -14.14
N ASN A 201 -27.66 -1.65 -14.09
CA ASN A 201 -29.03 -1.42 -13.63
C ASN A 201 -30.02 -2.20 -14.51
N ALA A 202 -30.85 -3.07 -13.95
CA ALA A 202 -31.72 -3.94 -14.76
C ALA A 202 -32.82 -3.17 -15.53
N ALA A 203 -33.15 -1.94 -15.13
CA ALA A 203 -34.16 -1.12 -15.78
C ALA A 203 -33.58 -0.14 -16.81
N THR A 204 -32.40 0.43 -16.54
CA THR A 204 -31.76 1.43 -17.41
C THR A 204 -30.58 0.90 -18.22
N HIS A 205 -30.11 -0.30 -17.88
CA HIS A 205 -28.87 -0.94 -18.36
C HIS A 205 -27.57 -0.16 -18.08
N LEU A 206 -27.64 1.03 -17.47
CA LEU A 206 -26.46 1.83 -17.18
C LEU A 206 -25.60 1.20 -16.08
N PRO A 207 -24.26 1.29 -16.17
CA PRO A 207 -23.37 0.86 -15.09
C PRO A 207 -23.66 1.60 -13.78
N THR A 208 -23.91 0.85 -12.72
CA THR A 208 -24.14 1.39 -11.37
C THR A 208 -22.87 1.27 -10.53
N VAL A 209 -22.19 0.13 -10.59
CA VAL A 209 -20.96 -0.12 -9.84
C VAL A 209 -19.92 -0.81 -10.71
N LEU A 210 -18.68 -0.35 -10.61
CA LEU A 210 -17.48 -1.09 -10.97
C LEU A 210 -16.79 -1.57 -9.70
N GLU A 211 -16.58 -2.88 -9.58
CA GLU A 211 -15.80 -3.48 -8.50
C GLU A 211 -14.57 -4.17 -9.10
N THR A 212 -13.38 -3.81 -8.65
CA THR A 212 -12.14 -4.48 -9.02
C THR A 212 -11.53 -5.15 -7.81
N ARG A 213 -10.94 -6.33 -8.01
CA ARG A 213 -10.22 -7.07 -6.97
C ARG A 213 -8.87 -7.49 -7.52
N ARG A 214 -7.78 -7.02 -6.90
CA ARG A 214 -6.41 -7.31 -7.34
C ARG A 214 -5.40 -7.24 -6.21
N ALA A 215 -4.20 -7.79 -6.43
CA ALA A 215 -3.04 -7.56 -5.58
C ALA A 215 -2.17 -6.41 -6.12
N TYR A 216 -1.42 -5.77 -5.21
CA TYR A 216 -0.52 -4.67 -5.51
C TYR A 216 0.91 -4.93 -4.98
N PRO A 217 1.56 -6.02 -5.41
CA PRO A 217 2.86 -6.42 -4.85
C PRO A 217 3.98 -5.39 -5.02
N GLU A 218 3.86 -4.53 -6.03
CA GLU A 218 4.88 -3.53 -6.35
C GLU A 218 4.64 -2.19 -5.65
N ASP A 219 3.52 -2.02 -4.95
CA ASP A 219 3.14 -0.77 -4.29
C ASP A 219 3.40 -0.85 -2.77
N TYR A 220 4.19 0.09 -2.24
CA TYR A 220 4.53 0.15 -0.82
C TYR A 220 3.32 0.28 0.11
N PHE A 221 2.30 1.01 -0.32
CA PHE A 221 1.10 1.25 0.48
C PHE A 221 0.11 0.10 0.37
N TRP A 222 -0.10 -0.42 -0.84
CA TRP A 222 -1.17 -1.39 -1.10
C TRP A 222 -0.74 -2.85 -0.90
N SER A 223 0.56 -3.17 -1.02
CA SER A 223 1.06 -4.56 -0.92
C SER A 223 0.76 -5.24 0.42
N VAL A 224 0.66 -4.47 1.51
CA VAL A 224 0.46 -5.01 2.87
C VAL A 224 -0.96 -5.56 3.11
N TRP A 225 -1.92 -5.24 2.22
CA TRP A 225 -3.34 -5.54 2.42
C TRP A 225 -3.83 -6.79 1.65
N GLY A 226 -2.95 -7.44 0.88
CA GLY A 226 -3.27 -8.65 0.12
C GLY A 226 -4.14 -8.38 -1.10
N ASP A 227 -5.22 -9.14 -1.26
CA ASP A 227 -6.19 -8.97 -2.34
C ASP A 227 -7.14 -7.82 -1.98
N VAL A 228 -6.92 -6.68 -2.62
CA VAL A 228 -7.64 -5.45 -2.35
C VAL A 228 -8.82 -5.29 -3.29
N THR A 229 -9.97 -4.89 -2.74
CA THR A 229 -11.18 -4.56 -3.49
C THR A 229 -11.41 -3.06 -3.55
N LEU A 230 -11.53 -2.51 -4.76
CA LEU A 230 -12.03 -1.16 -5.01
C LEU A 230 -13.44 -1.23 -5.58
N ARG A 231 -14.36 -0.44 -5.03
CA ARG A 231 -15.75 -0.37 -5.50
C ARG A 231 -16.10 1.07 -5.84
N THR A 232 -16.18 1.39 -7.13
CA THR A 232 -16.58 2.71 -7.63
C THR A 232 -18.05 2.69 -8.04
N THR A 233 -18.85 3.52 -7.37
CA THR A 233 -20.26 3.73 -7.71
C THR A 233 -20.39 4.94 -8.64
N PHE A 234 -21.08 4.75 -9.76
CA PHE A 234 -21.37 5.78 -10.74
C PHE A 234 -22.78 6.33 -10.53
N THR A 235 -22.88 7.65 -10.37
CA THR A 235 -24.16 8.36 -10.26
C THR A 235 -24.14 9.64 -11.10
N MET A 236 -25.28 10.35 -11.14
CA MET A 236 -25.47 11.53 -11.98
C MET A 236 -25.18 11.24 -13.46
N TRP A 237 -25.85 10.22 -14.01
CA TRP A 237 -25.79 9.91 -15.43
C TRP A 237 -26.46 11.02 -16.23
N THR A 238 -25.68 11.72 -17.04
CA THR A 238 -26.11 12.84 -17.87
C THR A 238 -26.04 12.46 -19.34
N LEU A 239 -26.99 12.95 -20.14
CA LEU A 239 -26.90 12.87 -21.60
C LEU A 239 -26.02 14.00 -22.11
N GLU A 240 -24.84 13.66 -22.61
CA GLU A 240 -23.87 14.62 -23.12
C GLU A 240 -24.20 15.07 -24.55
N PRO A 241 -23.75 16.27 -24.95
CA PRO A 241 -23.75 16.67 -26.35
C PRO A 241 -23.08 15.59 -27.23
N GLY A 242 -23.77 15.15 -28.27
CA GLY A 242 -23.34 14.03 -29.11
C GLY A 242 -23.96 12.67 -28.75
N GLY A 243 -24.89 12.64 -27.78
CA GLY A 243 -25.83 11.53 -27.56
C GLY A 243 -25.36 10.40 -26.66
N LEU A 244 -24.14 10.51 -26.09
CA LEU A 244 -23.65 9.51 -25.14
C LEU A 244 -24.06 9.88 -23.71
N ARG A 245 -24.32 8.88 -22.88
CA ARG A 245 -24.52 9.07 -21.45
C ARG A 245 -23.20 8.89 -20.70
N TYR A 246 -22.91 9.79 -19.76
CA TYR A 246 -21.70 9.76 -18.96
C TYR A 246 -22.02 10.01 -17.47
N PRO A 247 -21.37 9.31 -16.52
CA PRO A 247 -21.61 9.54 -15.10
C PRO A 247 -20.78 10.72 -14.57
N HIS A 248 -21.43 11.68 -13.91
CA HIS A 248 -20.78 12.88 -13.37
C HIS A 248 -20.33 12.74 -11.91
N GLN A 249 -20.66 11.66 -11.22
CA GLN A 249 -20.24 11.46 -9.84
C GLN A 249 -19.71 10.05 -9.63
N TRP A 250 -18.48 9.94 -9.17
CA TRP A 250 -17.78 8.68 -8.92
C TRP A 250 -17.39 8.62 -7.44
N SER A 251 -17.92 7.65 -6.71
CA SER A 251 -17.61 7.44 -5.30
C SER A 251 -16.96 6.08 -5.12
N THR A 252 -15.71 6.05 -4.66
CA THR A 252 -14.91 4.84 -4.54
C THR A 252 -14.72 4.46 -3.08
N GLU A 253 -14.96 3.18 -2.80
CA GLU A 253 -14.63 2.53 -1.55
C GLU A 253 -13.42 1.62 -1.72
N TRP A 254 -12.59 1.52 -0.68
CA TRP A 254 -11.52 0.54 -0.54
C TRP A 254 -11.91 -0.43 0.59
N ASP A 255 -12.14 -1.70 0.23
CA ASP A 255 -12.55 -2.76 1.16
C ASP A 255 -13.71 -2.35 2.08
N GLY A 256 -14.69 -1.63 1.51
CA GLY A 256 -15.87 -1.12 2.21
C GLY A 256 -15.65 0.15 3.05
N LYS A 257 -14.48 0.78 2.98
CA LYS A 257 -14.21 2.09 3.58
C LYS A 257 -14.27 3.18 2.50
N PRO A 258 -14.78 4.39 2.80
CA PRO A 258 -14.77 5.49 1.85
C PRO A 258 -13.32 5.84 1.51
N TYR A 259 -12.98 5.88 0.22
CA TYR A 259 -11.62 6.13 -0.24
C TYR A 259 -11.52 7.43 -1.03
N SER A 260 -12.40 7.65 -2.01
CA SER A 260 -12.41 8.89 -2.77
C SER A 260 -13.79 9.22 -3.31
N ALA A 261 -14.03 10.50 -3.61
CA ALA A 261 -15.19 10.93 -4.37
C ALA A 261 -14.79 12.02 -5.37
N THR A 262 -15.34 11.93 -6.57
CA THR A 262 -15.07 12.84 -7.68
C THR A 262 -16.39 13.28 -8.31
N THR A 263 -16.54 14.58 -8.52
CA THR A 263 -17.62 15.18 -9.29
C THR A 263 -17.03 15.78 -10.57
N LEU A 264 -17.53 15.36 -11.72
CA LEU A 264 -17.17 15.95 -13.00
C LEU A 264 -17.98 17.21 -13.24
N THR A 265 -17.27 18.32 -13.42
CA THR A 265 -17.84 19.63 -13.73
C THR A 265 -18.00 19.85 -15.22
N ALA A 266 -17.23 19.11 -16.05
CA ALA A 266 -17.42 19.10 -17.49
C ALA A 266 -16.98 17.76 -18.09
N VAL A 267 -17.73 17.31 -19.11
CA VAL A 267 -17.38 16.20 -19.98
C VAL A 267 -17.46 16.71 -21.42
N ARG A 268 -16.42 16.45 -22.20
CA ARG A 268 -16.35 16.82 -23.62
C ARG A 268 -15.94 15.61 -24.43
N LEU A 269 -16.88 15.11 -25.21
CA LEU A 269 -16.71 13.99 -26.12
C LEU A 269 -16.13 14.48 -27.45
N ASP A 270 -15.35 13.63 -28.11
CA ASP A 270 -14.55 14.00 -29.28
C ASP A 270 -13.70 15.25 -29.07
N ALA A 271 -13.20 15.42 -27.84
CA ALA A 271 -12.32 16.53 -27.53
C ALA A 271 -11.09 16.50 -28.42
N ASP A 272 -10.76 17.65 -29.01
CA ASP A 272 -9.55 17.78 -29.81
C ASP A 272 -8.32 17.50 -28.95
N ALA A 273 -7.45 16.66 -29.51
CA ALA A 273 -6.17 16.27 -28.96
C ALA A 273 -5.09 16.49 -30.02
N PRO A 274 -4.59 17.74 -30.17
CA PRO A 274 -3.45 18.03 -31.02
C PRO A 274 -2.28 17.08 -30.75
N ALA A 275 -1.53 16.68 -31.79
CA ALA A 275 -0.52 15.63 -31.68
C ALA A 275 0.58 15.93 -30.64
N ASP A 276 0.88 17.21 -30.40
CA ASP A 276 1.82 17.69 -29.38
C ASP A 276 1.28 17.62 -27.94
N SER A 277 -0.03 17.37 -27.76
CA SER A 277 -0.67 17.26 -26.43
C SER A 277 -0.03 16.21 -25.54
N PHE A 278 0.53 15.16 -26.15
CA PHE A 278 1.14 14.00 -25.50
C PHE A 278 2.59 13.75 -25.95
N ALA A 279 3.21 14.72 -26.65
CA ALA A 279 4.57 14.57 -27.12
C ALA A 279 5.54 14.47 -25.94
N ILE A 280 6.24 13.34 -25.84
CA ILE A 280 7.31 13.12 -24.86
C ILE A 280 8.62 13.03 -25.64
N PRO A 281 9.58 13.96 -25.42
CA PRO A 281 10.89 13.90 -26.05
C PRO A 281 11.60 12.58 -25.77
N ALA A 282 12.36 12.08 -26.73
CA ALA A 282 13.00 10.76 -26.66
C ALA A 282 13.93 10.63 -25.45
N GLU A 283 14.63 11.71 -25.10
CA GLU A 283 15.50 11.79 -23.92
C GLU A 283 14.71 11.69 -22.61
N VAL A 284 13.51 12.29 -22.53
CA VAL A 284 12.63 12.21 -21.36
C VAL A 284 12.06 10.80 -21.23
N ALA A 285 11.65 10.19 -22.35
CA ALA A 285 11.17 8.81 -22.38
C ALA A 285 12.28 7.83 -21.94
N ALA A 286 13.51 8.00 -22.44
CA ALA A 286 14.65 7.19 -22.03
C ALA A 286 14.96 7.35 -20.53
N ALA A 287 14.96 8.59 -20.02
CA ALA A 287 15.15 8.86 -18.60
C ALA A 287 14.04 8.24 -17.74
N TYR A 288 12.79 8.28 -18.18
CA TYR A 288 11.67 7.61 -17.50
C TYR A 288 11.89 6.09 -17.43
N ARG A 289 12.25 5.43 -18.55
CA ARG A 289 12.53 3.99 -18.56
C ARG A 289 13.70 3.63 -17.65
N ALA A 290 14.76 4.45 -17.62
CA ALA A 290 15.88 4.26 -16.70
C ALA A 290 15.46 4.42 -15.22
N SER A 291 14.58 5.39 -14.93
CA SER A 291 14.01 5.57 -13.59
C SER A 291 13.12 4.40 -13.18
N LEU A 292 12.35 3.84 -14.11
CA LEU A 292 11.51 2.67 -13.88
C LEU A 292 12.36 1.43 -13.60
N ALA A 293 13.41 1.20 -14.39
CA ALA A 293 14.32 0.06 -14.22
C ALA A 293 15.14 0.12 -12.92
N SER A 294 15.39 1.33 -12.39
CA SER A 294 16.11 1.52 -11.13
C SER A 294 15.19 1.58 -9.90
N MET A 295 13.87 1.62 -10.07
CA MET A 295 12.93 1.65 -8.96
C MET A 295 13.04 0.38 -8.11
N ARG A 296 12.95 0.58 -6.80
CA ARG A 296 12.81 -0.50 -5.83
C ARG A 296 11.37 -0.58 -5.38
N THR A 297 10.87 -1.79 -5.31
CA THR A 297 9.53 -2.15 -4.87
C THR A 297 9.62 -2.84 -3.51
N PRO A 298 8.50 -3.04 -2.79
CA PRO A 298 8.51 -3.74 -1.50
C PRO A 298 9.23 -5.09 -1.56
N ARG A 299 9.20 -5.75 -2.71
CA ARG A 299 9.82 -7.05 -2.95
C ARG A 299 11.31 -6.99 -3.23
N THR A 300 11.75 -5.92 -3.90
CA THR A 300 13.10 -5.81 -4.44
C THR A 300 14.02 -4.95 -3.60
N VAL A 301 13.47 -4.13 -2.68
CA VAL A 301 14.27 -3.33 -1.75
C VAL A 301 15.17 -4.22 -0.89
N ASP A 302 16.46 -3.88 -0.86
CA ASP A 302 17.49 -4.63 -0.14
C ASP A 302 17.85 -3.98 1.20
N LEU A 303 18.52 -4.74 2.08
CA LEU A 303 19.07 -4.20 3.32
C LEU A 303 20.10 -3.11 3.00
N GLY A 304 20.02 -1.97 3.69
CA GLY A 304 20.88 -0.82 3.45
C GLY A 304 20.44 0.10 2.31
N GLU A 305 19.37 -0.19 1.57
CA GLU A 305 18.83 0.78 0.60
C GLU A 305 17.98 1.84 1.33
N VAL A 306 18.25 3.13 1.09
CA VAL A 306 17.46 4.26 1.65
C VAL A 306 16.74 5.04 0.56
N TRP A 307 15.67 5.74 0.94
CA TRP A 307 14.81 6.50 0.03
C TRP A 307 15.52 7.55 -0.83
N SER A 308 16.66 8.09 -0.37
CA SER A 308 17.42 9.13 -1.08
C SER A 308 18.30 8.62 -2.22
N ALA A 309 18.10 7.36 -2.67
CA ALA A 309 18.93 6.65 -3.65
C ALA A 309 20.42 6.50 -3.26
N ARG A 310 20.80 6.93 -2.05
CA ARG A 310 22.10 6.60 -1.44
C ARG A 310 21.98 5.22 -0.80
N ARG A 311 23.11 4.51 -0.67
CA ARG A 311 23.16 3.32 0.18
C ARG A 311 23.49 3.76 1.60
N ALA A 312 22.72 3.29 2.58
CA ALA A 312 23.10 3.41 3.97
C ALA A 312 24.42 2.65 4.25
N PRO A 313 25.12 2.99 5.34
CA PRO A 313 26.24 2.19 5.82
C PRO A 313 25.85 0.72 5.98
N ALA A 314 26.83 -0.18 5.94
CA ALA A 314 26.59 -1.58 6.27
C ALA A 314 26.05 -1.72 7.71
N PRO A 315 25.29 -2.80 8.04
CA PRO A 315 24.76 -2.96 9.37
C PRO A 315 25.87 -2.96 10.42
N SER A 316 25.72 -2.13 11.45
CA SER A 316 26.75 -1.83 12.44
C SER A 316 26.32 -2.26 13.83
N GLU A 317 27.28 -2.76 14.60
CA GLU A 317 27.07 -3.10 16.00
C GLU A 317 27.12 -1.82 16.85
N LEU A 318 25.98 -1.42 17.41
CA LEU A 318 25.88 -0.24 18.26
C LEU A 318 26.49 -0.49 19.63
N ARG A 319 26.28 -1.71 20.14
CA ARG A 319 26.77 -2.27 21.40
C ARG A 319 26.92 -3.78 21.21
N PRO A 320 27.73 -4.49 22.00
CA PRO A 320 27.86 -5.95 21.88
C PRO A 320 26.50 -6.66 21.84
N GLY A 321 26.17 -7.29 20.72
CA GLY A 321 24.90 -7.98 20.49
C GLY A 321 23.71 -7.08 20.10
N VAL A 322 23.88 -5.77 19.95
CA VAL A 322 22.84 -4.85 19.46
C VAL A 322 23.27 -4.28 18.12
N VAL A 323 22.64 -4.74 17.04
CA VAL A 323 23.03 -4.41 15.66
C VAL A 323 21.94 -3.59 14.99
N LEU A 324 22.30 -2.41 14.48
CA LEU A 324 21.45 -1.63 13.62
C LEU A 324 21.62 -2.08 12.17
N VAL A 325 20.51 -2.44 11.53
CA VAL A 325 20.40 -2.69 10.10
C VAL A 325 19.74 -1.46 9.48
N PRO A 326 20.52 -0.53 8.90
CA PRO A 326 19.95 0.67 8.35
C PRO A 326 19.25 0.37 7.01
N GLY A 327 18.28 1.20 6.65
CA GLY A 327 17.52 1.11 5.41
C GLY A 327 16.51 2.25 5.30
N GLY A 328 15.64 2.22 4.30
CA GLY A 328 14.54 3.19 4.18
C GLY A 328 13.69 3.24 5.45
N TYR A 329 13.61 2.11 6.16
CA TYR A 329 13.23 1.98 7.55
C TYR A 329 14.22 1.09 8.29
N ASN A 330 14.75 1.57 9.40
CA ASN A 330 15.74 0.86 10.19
C ASN A 330 15.13 -0.35 10.92
N VAL A 331 15.95 -1.40 11.09
CA VAL A 331 15.66 -2.59 11.89
C VAL A 331 16.78 -2.78 12.91
N VAL A 332 16.48 -3.29 14.11
CA VAL A 332 17.51 -3.61 15.12
C VAL A 332 17.46 -5.10 15.47
N LEU A 333 18.63 -5.74 15.46
CA LEU A 333 18.80 -7.12 15.91
C LEU A 333 19.40 -7.10 17.31
N VAL A 334 18.76 -7.78 18.26
CA VAL A 334 19.16 -7.77 19.67
C VAL A 334 19.40 -9.19 20.15
N ARG A 335 20.67 -9.53 20.36
CA ARG A 335 21.12 -10.78 20.95
C ARG A 335 20.97 -10.75 22.47
N GLN A 336 20.21 -11.69 23.00
CA GLN A 336 20.00 -11.89 24.44
C GLN A 336 20.40 -13.33 24.83
N PRO A 337 20.59 -13.64 26.13
CA PRO A 337 20.97 -14.99 26.55
C PRO A 337 20.02 -16.10 26.10
N ASP A 338 18.74 -15.78 25.89
CA ASP A 338 17.68 -16.73 25.51
C ASP A 338 17.22 -16.60 24.04
N GLY A 339 17.99 -15.89 23.21
CA GLY A 339 17.79 -15.79 21.76
C GLY A 339 17.77 -14.37 21.22
N ILE A 340 17.35 -14.22 19.97
CA ILE A 340 17.34 -12.95 19.25
C ILE A 340 15.95 -12.30 19.26
N VAL A 341 15.90 -11.00 19.53
CA VAL A 341 14.75 -10.13 19.30
C VAL A 341 15.03 -9.26 18.07
N ILE A 342 14.06 -9.16 17.16
CA ILE A 342 14.10 -8.24 16.02
C ILE A 342 13.15 -7.08 16.31
N LEU A 343 13.64 -5.85 16.17
CA LEU A 343 12.85 -4.62 16.30
C LEU A 343 12.56 -4.06 14.90
N GLU A 344 11.27 -3.95 14.61
CA GLU A 344 10.57 -3.60 13.37
C GLU A 344 10.33 -4.68 12.32
N THR A 345 9.23 -4.50 11.56
CA THR A 345 8.83 -5.38 10.45
C THR A 345 8.48 -4.62 9.16
N PRO A 346 9.44 -3.90 8.56
CA PRO A 346 9.11 -3.01 7.45
C PRO A 346 8.90 -3.71 6.11
N PHE A 347 8.31 -2.94 5.19
CA PHE A 347 8.16 -3.20 3.76
C PHE A 347 7.29 -4.39 3.36
N SER A 348 7.78 -5.62 3.55
CA SER A 348 7.18 -6.80 2.92
C SER A 348 7.65 -8.11 3.54
N PRO A 349 6.96 -9.24 3.27
CA PRO A 349 7.46 -10.58 3.59
C PRO A 349 8.84 -10.89 2.98
N GLU A 350 9.13 -10.39 1.77
CA GLU A 350 10.44 -10.51 1.12
C GLU A 350 11.54 -9.82 1.93
N TYR A 351 11.27 -8.59 2.39
CA TYR A 351 12.22 -7.85 3.22
C TYR A 351 12.44 -8.53 4.56
N ALA A 352 11.37 -9.01 5.20
CA ALA A 352 11.47 -9.81 6.42
C ALA A 352 12.35 -11.05 6.24
N ARG A 353 12.27 -11.76 5.10
CA ARG A 353 13.20 -12.87 4.80
C ARG A 353 14.66 -12.44 4.75
N ARG A 354 14.95 -11.27 4.18
CA ARG A 354 16.31 -10.71 4.16
C ARG A 354 16.80 -10.40 5.57
N VAL A 355 15.97 -9.79 6.41
CA VAL A 355 16.27 -9.54 7.83
C VAL A 355 16.54 -10.84 8.59
N LEU A 356 15.72 -11.87 8.38
CA LEU A 356 15.90 -13.19 8.99
C LEU A 356 17.22 -13.85 8.54
N ALA A 357 17.56 -13.74 7.25
CA ALA A 357 18.83 -14.26 6.72
C ALA A 357 20.04 -13.52 7.30
N GLU A 358 19.99 -12.20 7.38
CA GLU A 358 21.05 -11.39 8.02
C GLU A 358 21.20 -11.74 9.50
N THR A 359 20.08 -11.99 10.19
CA THR A 359 20.08 -12.43 11.59
C THR A 359 20.78 -13.78 11.74
N ALA A 360 20.42 -14.77 10.92
CA ALA A 360 21.05 -16.10 10.94
C ALA A 360 22.54 -16.06 10.60
N ARG A 361 22.95 -15.16 9.70
CA ARG A 361 24.36 -14.94 9.34
C ARG A 361 25.17 -14.38 10.52
N ARG A 362 24.59 -13.45 11.28
CA ARG A 362 25.27 -12.80 12.42
C ARG A 362 25.26 -13.62 13.69
N PHE A 363 24.19 -14.37 13.93
CA PHE A 363 24.01 -15.17 15.14
C PHE A 363 23.70 -16.64 14.77
N PRO A 364 24.69 -17.40 14.24
CA PRO A 364 24.46 -18.76 13.77
C PRO A 364 23.94 -19.67 14.89
N GLY A 365 22.88 -20.41 14.60
CA GLY A 365 22.27 -21.37 15.54
C GLY A 365 21.37 -20.74 16.60
N GLU A 366 21.33 -19.41 16.72
CA GLU A 366 20.46 -18.75 17.70
C GLU A 366 19.02 -18.64 17.22
N ARG A 367 18.09 -18.93 18.12
CA ARG A 367 16.67 -18.84 17.84
C ARG A 367 16.23 -17.38 17.85
N ILE A 368 15.47 -16.98 16.83
CA ILE A 368 14.68 -15.75 16.85
C ILE A 368 13.45 -16.00 17.72
N LYS A 369 13.44 -15.40 18.92
CA LYS A 369 12.40 -15.64 19.94
C LYS A 369 11.24 -14.64 19.88
N ALA A 370 11.46 -13.47 19.28
CA ALA A 370 10.45 -12.43 19.17
C ALA A 370 10.74 -11.48 18.00
N VAL A 371 9.68 -10.90 17.47
CA VAL A 371 9.74 -9.69 16.65
C VAL A 371 8.85 -8.62 17.27
N VAL A 372 9.26 -7.36 17.19
CA VAL A 372 8.57 -6.21 17.76
C VAL A 372 8.14 -5.29 16.63
N SER A 373 6.88 -4.88 16.56
CA SER A 373 6.35 -3.88 15.62
C SER A 373 5.84 -2.70 16.42
N THR A 374 6.47 -1.53 16.32
CA THR A 374 6.21 -0.44 17.27
C THR A 374 5.14 0.56 16.85
N GLY A 375 4.62 0.46 15.63
CA GLY A 375 3.57 1.33 15.08
C GLY A 375 2.52 0.54 14.31
N ASP A 376 1.58 1.24 13.67
CA ASP A 376 0.43 0.63 12.99
C ASP A 376 0.34 0.96 11.49
N SER A 377 1.21 1.84 10.98
CA SER A 377 1.27 2.14 9.55
C SER A 377 1.96 1.01 8.78
N TRP A 378 1.77 0.99 7.46
CA TRP A 378 2.30 -0.04 6.56
C TRP A 378 3.83 -0.23 6.69
N THR A 379 4.54 0.82 7.12
CA THR A 379 5.98 0.80 7.34
C THR A 379 6.36 -0.10 8.53
N TYR A 380 5.48 -0.29 9.51
CA TYR A 380 5.73 -1.10 10.72
C TYR A 380 5.28 -2.54 10.58
N MET A 381 4.34 -2.83 9.69
CA MET A 381 3.64 -4.11 9.61
C MET A 381 3.80 -4.84 8.28
N GLY A 382 4.41 -4.24 7.25
CA GLY A 382 4.52 -4.85 5.93
C GLY A 382 5.20 -6.23 5.91
N GLY A 383 6.14 -6.48 6.82
CA GLY A 383 6.82 -7.76 6.98
C GLY A 383 6.17 -8.75 7.95
N VAL A 384 5.12 -8.36 8.70
CA VAL A 384 4.65 -9.11 9.88
C VAL A 384 4.21 -10.54 9.54
N ARG A 385 3.60 -10.74 8.37
CA ARG A 385 3.06 -12.04 7.92
C ARG A 385 4.14 -13.10 7.78
N GLU A 386 5.37 -12.73 7.42
CA GLU A 386 6.48 -13.66 7.28
C GLU A 386 6.98 -14.22 8.62
N TYR A 387 6.94 -13.39 9.66
CA TYR A 387 7.27 -13.80 11.03
C TYR A 387 6.18 -14.71 11.60
N VAL A 388 4.91 -14.39 11.33
CA VAL A 388 3.76 -15.25 11.69
C VAL A 388 3.86 -16.62 11.01
N ALA A 389 4.19 -16.67 9.71
CA ALA A 389 4.39 -17.92 8.97
C ALA A 389 5.46 -18.84 9.59
N ARG A 390 6.42 -18.27 10.34
CA ARG A 390 7.47 -19.00 11.08
C ARG A 390 7.13 -19.31 12.53
N GLY A 391 5.93 -18.94 12.99
CA GLY A 391 5.52 -19.10 14.38
C GLY A 391 6.33 -18.25 15.36
N ILE A 392 6.98 -17.17 14.89
CA ILE A 392 7.71 -16.21 15.72
C ILE A 392 6.68 -15.31 16.42
N PRO A 393 6.71 -15.20 17.76
CA PRO A 393 5.84 -14.29 18.50
C PRO A 393 6.03 -12.83 18.08
N VAL A 394 4.91 -12.14 17.85
CA VAL A 394 4.89 -10.72 17.46
C VAL A 394 4.46 -9.88 18.66
N TYR A 395 5.35 -9.03 19.15
CA TYR A 395 5.06 -8.02 20.16
C TYR A 395 4.63 -6.75 19.46
N ALA A 396 3.45 -6.25 19.80
CA ALA A 396 2.88 -5.06 19.21
C ALA A 396 2.05 -4.32 20.25
N LEU A 397 1.84 -3.03 20.02
CA LEU A 397 0.97 -2.23 20.87
C LEU A 397 -0.46 -2.79 20.86
N ASP A 398 -1.10 -2.80 22.02
CA ASP A 398 -2.48 -3.25 22.20
C ASP A 398 -3.50 -2.56 21.28
N LEU A 399 -3.35 -1.26 21.05
CA LEU A 399 -4.22 -0.48 20.16
C LEU A 399 -4.08 -0.88 18.68
N ASN A 400 -2.99 -1.55 18.29
CA ASN A 400 -2.74 -1.95 16.91
C ASN A 400 -3.36 -3.32 16.60
N ARG A 401 -4.07 -3.93 17.55
CA ARG A 401 -4.65 -5.26 17.43
C ARG A 401 -5.55 -5.43 16.21
N ALA A 402 -6.49 -4.51 16.01
CA ALA A 402 -7.47 -4.63 14.94
C ALA A 402 -6.80 -4.63 13.55
N VAL A 403 -5.84 -3.72 13.32
CA VAL A 403 -5.16 -3.60 12.03
C VAL A 403 -4.18 -4.75 11.79
N LEU A 404 -3.43 -5.18 12.80
CA LEU A 404 -2.51 -6.32 12.65
C LEU A 404 -3.26 -7.64 12.44
N GLU A 405 -4.38 -7.87 13.15
CA GLU A 405 -5.23 -9.03 12.89
C GLU A 405 -5.83 -8.98 11.48
N ARG A 406 -6.21 -7.78 10.98
CA ARG A 406 -6.67 -7.60 9.59
C ARG A 406 -5.59 -7.98 8.59
N VAL A 407 -4.37 -7.45 8.72
CA VAL A 407 -3.24 -7.74 7.82
C VAL A 407 -2.91 -9.24 7.81
N VAL A 408 -2.85 -9.88 8.98
CA VAL A 408 -2.57 -11.32 9.07
C VAL A 408 -3.68 -12.19 8.48
N ARG A 409 -4.94 -11.78 8.61
CA ARG A 409 -6.09 -12.52 8.05
C ARG A 409 -6.39 -12.17 6.60
N ALA A 410 -5.80 -11.10 6.06
CA ALA A 410 -6.04 -10.68 4.68
C ALA A 410 -5.76 -11.85 3.73
N PRO A 411 -6.63 -12.09 2.73
CA PRO A 411 -6.38 -13.08 1.70
C PRO A 411 -5.27 -12.56 0.77
N HIS A 412 -4.28 -13.41 0.49
CA HIS A 412 -3.25 -13.15 -0.52
C HIS A 412 -3.39 -14.18 -1.65
N THR A 413 -4.61 -14.39 -2.15
CA THR A 413 -4.89 -15.48 -3.10
C THR A 413 -4.40 -15.19 -4.51
N LEU A 414 -4.35 -13.91 -4.90
CA LEU A 414 -3.85 -13.48 -6.21
C LEU A 414 -2.32 -13.37 -6.23
N ASP A 415 -1.72 -13.18 -5.06
CA ASP A 415 -0.28 -13.09 -4.88
C ASP A 415 0.18 -13.75 -3.57
N PRO A 416 0.26 -15.09 -3.51
CA PRO A 416 0.48 -15.81 -2.26
C PRO A 416 1.83 -15.53 -1.62
N ASP A 417 1.81 -15.24 -0.31
CA ASP A 417 3.00 -15.18 0.54
C ASP A 417 3.20 -16.50 1.33
N SER A 418 4.20 -16.55 2.21
CA SER A 418 4.49 -17.76 2.99
C SER A 418 3.34 -18.15 3.91
N LEU A 419 2.66 -17.16 4.51
CA LEU A 419 1.53 -17.40 5.41
C LEU A 419 0.30 -17.91 4.66
N GLN A 420 0.04 -17.42 3.45
CA GLN A 420 -1.04 -17.91 2.60
C GLN A 420 -0.78 -19.35 2.12
N ARG A 421 0.47 -19.69 1.79
CA ARG A 421 0.86 -21.04 1.35
C ARG A 421 0.86 -22.06 2.49
N ALA A 422 1.29 -21.65 3.67
CA ALA A 422 1.36 -22.50 4.86
C ALA A 422 0.78 -21.73 6.07
N PRO A 423 -0.54 -21.80 6.28
CA PRO A 423 -1.20 -21.08 7.36
C PRO A 423 -0.63 -21.46 8.73
N HIS A 424 -0.31 -20.43 9.52
CA HIS A 424 0.14 -20.57 10.90
C HIS A 424 -0.66 -19.62 11.79
N ALA A 425 -1.04 -20.08 12.99
CA ALA A 425 -1.72 -19.22 13.94
C ALA A 425 -0.78 -18.08 14.40
N ALA A 426 -1.28 -16.84 14.39
CA ALA A 426 -0.54 -15.70 14.91
C ALA A 426 -0.40 -15.77 16.43
N ARG A 427 0.80 -15.48 16.91
CA ARG A 427 1.16 -15.45 18.34
C ARG A 427 1.44 -14.02 18.77
N PHE A 428 0.40 -13.20 18.83
CA PHE A 428 0.53 -11.82 19.28
C PHE A 428 0.75 -11.72 20.79
N ARG A 429 1.60 -10.77 21.18
CA ARG A 429 1.87 -10.34 22.55
C ARG A 429 1.60 -8.84 22.63
N TRP A 430 0.39 -8.50 23.07
CA TRP A 430 -0.06 -7.11 23.15
C TRP A 430 0.62 -6.39 24.32
N VAL A 431 1.23 -5.25 24.01
CA VAL A 431 1.91 -4.38 24.98
C VAL A 431 0.94 -3.27 25.36
N SER A 432 0.38 -3.35 26.57
CA SER A 432 -0.52 -2.32 27.13
C SER A 432 0.15 -1.44 28.20
N GLY A 433 1.31 -1.87 28.70
CA GLY A 433 2.18 -1.18 29.66
C GLY A 433 3.61 -1.72 29.56
N LYS A 434 4.47 -1.37 30.54
CA LYS A 434 5.88 -1.81 30.56
C LYS A 434 5.99 -3.33 30.37
N THR A 435 6.66 -3.74 29.30
CA THR A 435 6.91 -5.16 28.99
C THR A 435 8.40 -5.38 28.83
N ILE A 436 8.97 -6.32 29.60
CA ILE A 436 10.40 -6.64 29.56
C ILE A 436 10.62 -7.89 28.70
N LEU A 437 11.56 -7.81 27.78
CA LEU A 437 12.03 -8.92 26.95
C LEU A 437 13.48 -9.28 27.31
N GLY A 438 13.68 -10.51 27.74
CA GLY A 438 15.00 -11.05 28.07
C GLY A 438 15.62 -10.46 29.34
N THR A 439 16.92 -10.69 29.50
CA THR A 439 17.71 -10.31 30.69
C THR A 439 19.12 -9.86 30.29
N GLY A 440 19.88 -9.32 31.25
CA GLY A 440 21.26 -8.92 31.06
C GLY A 440 21.41 -7.58 30.33
N PRO A 441 22.63 -7.25 29.84
CA PRO A 441 22.93 -5.94 29.24
C PRO A 441 22.07 -5.55 28.04
N ASN A 442 21.52 -6.54 27.33
CA ASN A 442 20.68 -6.32 26.16
C ASN A 442 19.19 -6.54 26.47
N ARG A 443 18.77 -6.49 27.75
CA ARG A 443 17.33 -6.54 28.07
C ARG A 443 16.64 -5.37 27.37
N LEU A 444 15.48 -5.65 26.78
CA LEU A 444 14.69 -4.67 26.05
C LEU A 444 13.41 -4.39 26.82
N GLU A 445 13.13 -3.13 27.09
CA GLU A 445 11.90 -2.70 27.74
C GLU A 445 11.00 -1.98 26.72
N LEU A 446 9.77 -2.43 26.57
CA LEU A 446 8.78 -1.84 25.67
C LEU A 446 7.79 -1.00 26.47
N TYR A 447 7.49 0.19 25.96
CA TYR A 447 6.61 1.16 26.61
C TYR A 447 5.66 1.80 25.61
N PRO A 448 4.33 1.71 25.82
CA PRO A 448 3.39 2.52 25.06
C PRO A 448 3.68 4.02 25.21
N VAL A 449 3.63 4.79 24.12
CA VAL A 449 3.85 6.24 24.22
C VAL A 449 2.62 6.93 24.80
N ARG A 450 1.42 6.57 24.34
CA ARG A 450 0.13 7.12 24.80
C ARG A 450 0.02 8.65 24.66
N GLY A 451 0.61 9.18 23.57
CA GLY A 451 0.38 10.55 23.14
C GLY A 451 -0.82 10.67 22.20
N SER A 452 -1.07 11.85 21.64
CA SER A 452 -2.10 12.06 20.61
C SER A 452 -1.60 11.66 19.22
N GLY A 453 -0.39 12.08 18.83
CA GLY A 453 0.24 11.65 17.57
C GLY A 453 0.92 10.28 17.69
N GLY A 454 1.41 9.93 18.88
CA GLY A 454 2.00 8.65 19.22
C GLY A 454 1.02 7.67 19.87
N GLU A 455 -0.31 7.84 19.75
CA GLU A 455 -1.29 6.98 20.42
C GLU A 455 -1.10 5.49 20.07
N ARG A 456 -0.74 5.22 18.82
CA ARG A 456 -0.52 3.88 18.24
C ARG A 456 0.94 3.47 18.14
N MET A 457 1.80 4.22 18.83
CA MET A 457 3.23 3.97 18.85
C MET A 457 3.70 3.52 20.24
N MET A 458 4.72 2.68 20.25
CA MET A 458 5.46 2.33 21.47
C MET A 458 6.95 2.58 21.29
N MET A 459 7.63 2.95 22.36
CA MET A 459 9.09 3.06 22.38
C MET A 459 9.71 1.78 22.93
N ALA A 460 10.96 1.53 22.58
CA ALA A 460 11.77 0.49 23.21
C ALA A 460 12.99 1.13 23.88
N TYR A 461 13.42 0.60 25.02
CA TYR A 461 14.54 1.15 25.78
C TYR A 461 15.51 0.04 26.17
N PHE A 462 16.81 0.32 25.98
CA PHE A 462 17.92 -0.51 26.41
C PHE A 462 18.54 0.12 27.65
N PRO A 463 18.18 -0.31 28.87
CA PRO A 463 18.47 0.46 30.08
C PRO A 463 19.95 0.52 30.41
N GLU A 464 20.67 -0.59 30.28
CA GLU A 464 22.11 -0.68 30.50
C GLU A 464 22.90 0.15 29.47
N HIS A 465 22.38 0.28 28.25
CA HIS A 465 23.02 1.06 27.19
C HIS A 465 22.56 2.51 27.12
N ARG A 466 21.50 2.86 27.86
CA ARG A 466 20.80 4.15 27.83
C ARG A 466 20.40 4.58 26.41
N VAL A 467 19.99 3.61 25.58
CA VAL A 467 19.57 3.84 24.19
C VAL A 467 18.05 3.70 24.07
N LEU A 468 17.40 4.69 23.46
CA LEU A 468 15.98 4.69 23.15
C LEU A 468 15.73 4.38 21.67
N TRP A 469 14.72 3.57 21.39
CA TRP A 469 14.07 3.44 20.10
C TRP A 469 12.75 4.23 20.12
N GLY A 470 12.68 5.30 19.32
CA GLY A 470 11.56 6.25 19.31
C GLY A 470 10.42 5.94 18.33
N SER A 471 10.40 4.76 17.67
CA SER A 471 9.41 4.44 16.61
C SER A 471 9.44 5.47 15.49
N ASP A 472 8.29 6.11 15.17
CA ASP A 472 8.17 7.15 14.14
C ASP A 472 8.36 8.57 14.70
N LEU A 473 8.43 8.68 16.02
CA LEU A 473 8.33 9.98 16.68
C LEU A 473 9.58 10.84 16.49
N VAL A 474 10.68 10.23 16.02
CA VAL A 474 11.94 10.90 15.73
C VAL A 474 12.24 10.87 14.24
N GLN A 475 11.75 11.89 13.55
CA GLN A 475 12.03 12.16 12.14
C GLN A 475 12.82 13.47 12.02
N GLY A 476 14.14 13.34 11.87
CA GLY A 476 15.07 14.46 11.81
C GLY A 476 16.35 14.21 12.62
N PRO A 477 17.23 15.21 12.78
CA PRO A 477 17.11 16.51 12.14
C PRO A 477 17.20 16.38 10.61
N PHE A 478 16.47 17.25 9.90
CA PHE A 478 16.63 17.45 8.47
C PHE A 478 17.83 18.36 8.18
N ALA A 479 18.09 18.67 6.91
CA ALA A 479 19.25 19.45 6.49
C ALA A 479 19.28 20.87 7.12
N ASP A 480 18.11 21.44 7.41
CA ASP A 480 17.93 22.72 8.09
C ASP A 480 17.94 22.62 9.63
N GLY A 481 18.18 21.43 10.18
CA GLY A 481 18.17 21.17 11.62
C GLY A 481 16.78 20.95 12.21
N SER A 482 15.70 21.12 11.44
CA SER A 482 14.33 20.93 11.92
C SER A 482 13.99 19.45 12.08
N PHE A 483 12.95 19.17 12.86
CA PHE A 483 12.32 17.86 12.95
C PHE A 483 10.92 17.94 12.36
N PHE A 484 10.40 16.80 11.90
CA PHE A 484 9.12 16.70 11.21
C PHE A 484 7.97 17.34 12.00
N MET A 485 7.78 16.91 13.25
CA MET A 485 6.73 17.43 14.13
C MET A 485 7.27 17.57 15.56
N PRO A 486 7.40 18.80 16.09
CA PRO A 486 7.76 19.00 17.49
C PRO A 486 6.81 18.29 18.47
N GLN A 487 5.52 18.16 18.13
CA GLN A 487 4.54 17.41 18.92
C GLN A 487 4.95 15.95 19.14
N TYR A 488 5.47 15.26 18.12
CA TYR A 488 5.92 13.87 18.24
C TYR A 488 7.09 13.74 19.22
N LEU A 489 8.05 14.66 19.14
CA LEU A 489 9.17 14.72 20.07
C LEU A 489 8.69 14.99 21.49
N SER A 490 7.69 15.87 21.66
CA SER A 490 7.15 16.24 22.98
C SER A 490 6.52 15.02 23.65
N GLU A 491 5.68 14.27 22.92
CA GLU A 491 5.03 13.07 23.43
C GLU A 491 6.03 11.97 23.77
N LEU A 492 7.09 11.81 22.97
CA LEU A 492 8.17 10.89 23.29
C LEU A 492 8.90 11.32 24.58
N ALA A 493 9.23 12.60 24.72
CA ALA A 493 9.89 13.14 25.91
C ALA A 493 9.01 13.02 27.17
N ASP A 494 7.70 13.22 27.04
CA ASP A 494 6.73 13.04 28.11
C ASP A 494 6.63 11.57 28.51
N ALA A 495 6.62 10.62 27.56
CA ALA A 495 6.68 9.20 27.85
C ALA A 495 7.99 8.81 28.55
N VAL A 496 9.14 9.31 28.09
CA VAL A 496 10.45 9.12 28.74
C VAL A 496 10.42 9.59 30.19
N ARG A 497 9.85 10.79 30.45
CA ARG A 497 9.73 11.35 31.80
C ARG A 497 8.76 10.54 32.67
N ARG A 498 7.60 10.16 32.13
CA ARG A 498 6.57 9.37 32.81
C ARG A 498 7.12 8.02 33.29
N GLU A 499 7.93 7.37 32.46
CA GLU A 499 8.51 6.06 32.76
C GLU A 499 9.84 6.16 33.53
N GLY A 500 10.32 7.37 33.85
CA GLY A 500 11.56 7.59 34.60
C GLY A 500 12.83 7.16 33.85
N LEU A 501 12.82 7.23 32.52
CA LEU A 501 13.94 6.80 31.68
C LEU A 501 14.98 7.92 31.53
N ALA A 502 16.24 7.55 31.37
CA ALA A 502 17.33 8.50 31.21
C ALA A 502 18.17 8.16 29.96
N PRO A 503 17.60 8.31 28.75
CA PRO A 503 18.32 8.03 27.51
C PRO A 503 19.47 9.03 27.28
N GLU A 504 20.60 8.52 26.82
CA GLU A 504 21.71 9.33 26.31
C GLU A 504 21.64 9.40 24.78
N THR A 505 21.19 8.33 24.14
CA THR A 505 21.08 8.21 22.69
C THR A 505 19.67 7.81 22.30
N VAL A 506 19.18 8.34 21.18
CA VAL A 506 17.93 7.90 20.55
C VAL A 506 18.16 7.52 19.10
N MET A 507 17.51 6.43 18.70
CA MET A 507 17.38 5.97 17.32
C MET A 507 15.92 5.72 17.02
N ALA A 508 15.57 5.61 15.74
CA ALA A 508 14.20 5.45 15.30
C ALA A 508 14.14 4.79 13.94
N MET A 509 12.93 4.47 13.49
CA MET A 509 12.70 3.90 12.17
C MET A 509 13.32 4.75 11.06
N HIS A 510 13.19 6.08 11.16
CA HIS A 510 13.71 7.04 10.20
C HIS A 510 15.10 7.60 10.57
N ARG A 511 15.73 7.08 11.63
CA ARG A 511 16.91 7.72 12.22
C ARG A 511 17.93 6.76 12.79
N THR A 512 19.13 6.81 12.23
CA THR A 512 20.33 6.29 12.90
C THR A 512 20.56 7.03 14.22
N PRO A 513 21.32 6.47 15.17
CA PRO A 513 21.47 7.04 16.50
C PRO A 513 21.94 8.50 16.50
N ILE A 514 21.31 9.32 17.36
CA ILE A 514 21.68 10.69 17.68
C ILE A 514 21.67 10.89 19.20
N GLU A 515 22.41 11.88 19.68
CA GLU A 515 22.34 12.30 21.09
C GLU A 515 20.90 12.71 21.46
N TRP A 516 20.41 12.23 22.61
CA TRP A 516 19.08 12.58 23.12
C TRP A 516 18.92 14.08 23.33
N SER A 517 20.02 14.79 23.65
CA SER A 517 20.04 16.25 23.77
C SER A 517 19.57 16.98 22.51
N ARG A 518 19.71 16.39 21.32
CA ARG A 518 19.17 16.96 20.07
C ARG A 518 17.65 17.05 20.09
N VAL A 519 16.98 16.06 20.69
CA VAL A 519 15.52 16.06 20.85
C VAL A 519 15.10 17.13 21.86
N THR A 520 15.73 17.19 23.02
CA THR A 520 15.38 18.17 24.06
C THR A 520 15.64 19.60 23.60
N THR A 521 16.76 19.87 22.92
CA THR A 521 17.06 21.19 22.35
C THR A 521 16.07 21.60 21.26
N ALA A 522 15.59 20.64 20.43
CA ALA A 522 14.57 20.92 19.44
C ALA A 522 13.23 21.33 20.10
N LEU A 523 12.87 20.67 21.21
CA LEU A 523 11.68 21.02 22.00
C LEU A 523 11.79 22.38 22.67
N GLU A 524 12.94 22.71 23.25
CA GLU A 524 13.20 24.02 23.84
C GLU A 524 13.06 25.14 22.79
N SER A 525 13.62 24.90 21.60
CA SER A 525 13.57 25.85 20.47
C SER A 525 12.15 26.02 19.94
N ALA A 526 11.34 24.96 19.92
CA ALA A 526 9.93 25.02 19.52
C ALA A 526 9.06 25.76 20.55
N ALA A 527 9.33 25.59 21.85
CA ALA A 527 8.63 26.28 22.93
C ALA A 527 8.99 27.77 23.02
N HIS A 528 10.23 28.14 22.66
CA HIS A 528 10.74 29.51 22.70
C HIS A 528 11.33 29.91 21.34
N PRO A 529 10.48 30.13 20.32
CA PRO A 529 10.96 30.52 19.01
C PRO A 529 11.70 31.86 19.14
N ARG A 530 12.97 31.89 18.72
CA ARG A 530 13.72 33.14 18.64
C ARG A 530 12.95 34.08 17.72
N THR A 531 12.49 35.22 18.24
CA THR A 531 11.97 36.30 17.40
C THR A 531 13.05 36.67 16.40
N ALA A 532 12.79 36.40 15.12
CA ALA A 532 13.64 36.91 14.05
C ALA A 532 13.65 38.44 14.15
N ALA A 533 14.83 39.01 14.39
CA ALA A 533 15.02 40.46 14.25
C ALA A 533 14.62 40.82 12.81
N ARG A 534 13.59 41.66 12.69
CA ARG A 534 13.09 42.18 11.42
C ARG A 534 14.09 43.14 10.80
#